data_AF-A0AAD0HMW0-F1
#
_entry.id   AF-A0AAD0HMW0-F1
#
_cell.length_a   1.000
_cell.length_b   1.000
_cell.length_c   1.000
_cell.angle_alpha   90.00
_cell.angle_beta   90.00
_cell.angle_gamma   90.00
#
_symmetry.space_group_name_H-M   'P 1'
#
loop_
_entity.id
_entity.type
_entity.pdbx_description
1 polymer ?
#
loop_
_entity_poly.entity_id
_entity_poly.type
_entity_poly.pdbx_seq_one_letter_code
_entity_poly.pdbx_strand_id
1 'polypeptide(L)' 'MPVPNNLINIIEQSNKTIESVAAESGISVKRLSQIISNPEEARLIEMAKIAIVLNSTIEELM' A
#
# COMPACT_ATOMS: atom_id res chain seq x y z
N MET A 1 -2.19 15.55 12.94
CA MET A 1 -1.12 15.50 11.92
C MET A 1 -1.50 14.37 10.98
N PRO A 2 -1.51 14.56 9.64
CA PRO A 2 -1.72 13.43 8.74
C PRO A 2 -0.64 12.38 9.04
N VAL A 3 -1.06 11.12 9.16
CA VAL A 3 -0.11 10.02 9.40
C VAL A 3 0.77 9.91 8.15
N PRO A 4 2.10 9.98 8.28
CA PRO A 4 2.98 9.95 7.11
C PRO A 4 2.85 8.58 6.44
N ASN A 5 2.28 8.57 5.23
CA ASN A 5 2.10 7.35 4.46
C ASN A 5 3.45 6.69 4.13
N ASN A 6 3.74 5.56 4.79
CA ASN A 6 4.99 4.82 4.59
C ASN A 6 4.90 3.80 3.43
N LEU A 7 3.73 3.67 2.78
CA LEU A 7 3.50 2.72 1.68
C LEU A 7 4.56 2.82 0.57
N ILE A 8 4.89 4.01 0.07
CA ILE A 8 5.91 4.14 -0.99
C ILE A 8 7.26 3.61 -0.50
N ASN A 9 7.69 4.00 0.69
CA ASN A 9 8.97 3.60 1.24
C ASN A 9 9.06 2.08 1.40
N ILE A 10 7.98 1.44 1.86
CA ILE A 10 7.94 -0.01 2.06
C ILE A 10 7.92 -0.75 0.72
N ILE A 11 7.22 -0.21 -0.28
CA ILE A 11 7.24 -0.75 -1.65
C ILE A 11 8.66 -0.70 -2.23
N GLU A 12 9.36 0.44 -2.07
CA GLU A 12 10.74 0.62 -2.51
C GLU A 12 11.71 -0.30 -1.76
N GLN A 13 11.59 -0.40 -0.43
CA GLN A 13 12.40 -1.32 0.39
C GLN A 13 12.17 -2.79 0.05
N SER A 14 10.97 -3.13 -0.40
CA SER A 14 10.61 -4.48 -0.83
C SER A 14 11.13 -4.82 -2.24
N ASN A 15 11.85 -3.91 -2.92
CA ASN A 15 12.27 -4.06 -4.32
C ASN A 15 11.11 -4.40 -5.28
N LYS A 16 9.88 -4.00 -4.94
CA LYS A 16 8.68 -4.22 -5.74
C LYS A 16 8.27 -2.93 -6.43
N THR A 17 7.64 -3.04 -7.59
CA THR A 17 7.00 -1.89 -8.25
C THR A 17 5.56 -1.76 -7.77
N ILE A 18 5.00 -0.54 -7.85
CA ILE A 18 3.57 -0.29 -7.59
C ILE A 18 2.70 -1.22 -8.45
N GLU A 19 3.11 -1.49 -9.69
CA GLU A 19 2.41 -2.40 -10.60
C GLU A 19 2.40 -3.85 -10.10
N SER A 20 3.54 -4.35 -9.60
CA SER A 20 3.63 -5.68 -9.00
C SER A 20 2.73 -5.78 -7.77
N VAL A 21 2.82 -4.80 -6.87
CA VAL A 21 2.04 -4.78 -5.63
C VAL A 21 0.54 -4.72 -5.91
N ALA A 22 0.14 -3.90 -6.88
CA ALA A 22 -1.24 -3.81 -7.35
C ALA A 22 -1.73 -5.16 -7.92
N ALA A 23 -0.95 -5.78 -8.81
CA ALA A 23 -1.29 -7.06 -9.41
C ALA A 23 -1.43 -8.18 -8.36
N GLU A 24 -0.46 -8.29 -7.44
CA GLU A 24 -0.43 -9.32 -6.40
C GLU A 24 -1.51 -9.11 -5.32
N SER A 25 -1.85 -7.86 -5.00
CA SER A 25 -2.92 -7.53 -4.04
C SER A 25 -4.32 -7.62 -4.66
N GLY A 26 -4.40 -7.74 -5.99
CA GLY A 26 -5.66 -7.66 -6.73
C GLY A 26 -6.32 -6.28 -6.62
N ILE A 27 -5.51 -5.23 -6.51
CA ILE A 27 -5.91 -3.82 -6.49
C ILE A 27 -5.48 -3.19 -7.81
N SER A 28 -6.29 -2.33 -8.41
CA SER A 28 -5.86 -1.62 -9.62
C SER A 28 -4.74 -0.63 -9.31
N VAL A 29 -3.75 -0.49 -10.19
CA VAL A 29 -2.63 0.47 -10.03
C VAL A 29 -3.13 1.88 -9.68
N LYS A 30 -4.17 2.35 -10.38
CA LYS A 30 -4.81 3.65 -10.12
C LYS A 30 -5.33 3.76 -8.68
N ARG A 31 -5.91 2.69 -8.14
CA ARG A 31 -6.46 2.66 -6.78
C ARG A 31 -5.32 2.62 -5.75
N LEU A 32 -4.26 1.85 -6.01
CA LEU A 32 -3.07 1.84 -5.16
C LEU A 32 -2.39 3.22 -5.12
N SER A 33 -2.28 3.92 -6.26
CA SER A 33 -1.77 5.30 -6.31
C SER A 33 -2.65 6.30 -5.53
N GLN A 34 -3.97 6.11 -5.53
CA GLN A 34 -4.88 6.92 -4.71
C GLN A 34 -4.66 6.65 -3.22
N ILE A 35 -4.56 5.38 -2.81
CA ILE A 35 -4.26 4.99 -1.43
C ILE A 35 -2.90 5.57 -0.99
N ILE A 36 -1.92 5.56 -1.88
CA ILE A 36 -0.61 6.15 -1.62
C ILE A 36 -0.69 7.67 -1.42
N SER A 37 -1.55 8.34 -2.17
CA SER A 37 -1.70 9.81 -2.08
C SER A 37 -2.61 10.21 -0.92
N ASN A 38 -3.53 9.34 -0.52
CA ASN A 38 -4.51 9.55 0.53
C ASN A 38 -4.84 8.23 1.26
N PRO A 39 -4.04 7.82 2.26
CA PRO A 39 -4.23 6.56 2.96
C PRO A 39 -5.54 6.50 3.77
N GLU A 40 -6.11 7.66 4.14
CA GLU A 40 -7.40 7.74 4.85
C GLU A 40 -8.59 7.24 4.00
N GLU A 41 -8.47 7.26 2.67
CA GLU A 41 -9.49 6.72 1.76
C GLU A 41 -9.34 5.21 1.49
N ALA A 42 -8.28 4.59 2.02
CA ALA A 42 -8.04 3.17 1.85
C ALA A 42 -9.01 2.36 2.72
N ARG A 43 -9.66 1.35 2.13
CA ARG A 43 -10.43 0.40 2.93
C ARG A 43 -9.47 -0.51 3.68
N LEU A 44 -9.84 -0.93 4.88
CA LEU A 44 -9.05 -1.87 5.68
C LEU A 44 -8.66 -3.14 4.90
N ILE A 45 -9.55 -3.64 4.05
CA ILE A 45 -9.29 -4.80 3.19
C ILE A 45 -8.22 -4.53 2.12
N GLU A 46 -8.14 -3.30 1.60
CA GLU A 46 -7.11 -2.90 0.63
C GLU A 46 -5.75 -2.82 1.33
N MET A 47 -5.70 -2.18 2.50
CA MET A 47 -4.51 -2.12 3.33
C MET A 47 -4.02 -3.51 3.74
N ALA A 48 -4.92 -4.40 4.15
CA ALA A 48 -4.59 -5.77 4.51
C ALA A 48 -3.96 -6.54 3.33
N LYS A 49 -4.52 -6.41 2.13
CA LYS A 49 -3.97 -7.04 0.91
C LYS A 49 -2.59 -6.51 0.58
N ILE A 50 -2.38 -5.20 0.68
CA ILE A 50 -1.08 -4.58 0.41
C ILE A 50 -0.05 -5.04 1.45
N ALA A 51 -0.44 -5.08 2.73
CA ALA A 51 0.40 -5.54 3.83
C ALA A 51 0.87 -6.98 3.62
N ILE A 52 -0.03 -7.88 3.20
CA ILE A 52 0.31 -9.27 2.88
C ILE A 52 1.35 -9.35 1.76
N VAL A 53 1.16 -8.60 0.67
CA VAL A 53 2.08 -8.61 -0.48
C VAL A 53 3.46 -8.05 -0.13
N LEU A 54 3.48 -7.04 0.74
CA LEU A 54 4.70 -6.39 1.22
C LEU A 54 5.34 -7.13 2.41
N ASN A 55 4.73 -8.23 2.88
CA ASN A 55 5.15 -8.95 4.07
C ASN A 55 5.32 -8.02 5.29
N SER A 56 4.38 -7.09 5.44
CA SER A 56 4.35 -6.08 6.51
C SER A 56 2.99 -6.10 7.21
N THR A 57 2.85 -5.28 8.25
CA THR A 57 1.59 -5.06 8.97
C THR A 57 0.88 -3.80 8.48
N ILE A 58 -0.44 -3.71 8.70
CA ILE A 58 -1.21 -2.50 8.36
C ILE A 58 -0.70 -1.29 9.16
N GLU A 59 -0.24 -1.51 10.40
CA GLU A 59 0.33 -0.47 11.27
C GLU A 59 1.62 0.11 10.70
N GLU A 60 2.46 -0.70 10.05
CA GLU A 60 3.67 -0.21 9.38
C GLU A 60 3.37 0.57 8.09
N LEU A 61 2.24 0.27 7.43
CA LEU A 61 1.83 0.96 6.21
C LEU A 61 1.24 2.36 6.46
N MET A 62 0.69 2.62 7.66
CA MET A 62 -0.03 3.84 8.00
C MET A 62 0.85 4.91 8.63
#